data_AF-E4YB97-F1
#
_entry.id   AF-E4YB97-F1
#
_cell.length_a   1.000
_cell.length_b   1.000
_cell.length_c   1.000
_cell.angle_alpha   90.00
_cell.angle_beta   90.00
_cell.angle_gamma   90.00
#
_symmetry.space_group_name_H-M   'P 1'
#
loop_
_entity.id
_entity.type
_entity.pdbx_description
1 polymer ?
#
loop_
_entity_poly.entity_id
_entity_poly.type
_entity_poly.pdbx_seq_one_letter_code
_entity_poly.pdbx_strand_id
1 'polypeptide(L)'
;MSDSTKCIYEILGVSKEAEEDEIQAAFEASKQAFEASKTKRGAYDRQKAKENEKELKLKIQKLEKELANKKNQEKEEDDKCNELEKLKMEMGEIGGAGHFWGDDKEICEGGVRDEMGDEELKKVLRLLAAGEKKVNLKFCDCQNLKVAEAGWTIQFKTYEEDYGGDGQYFYLWLSNKEGGAKFKATAQEINSWSGEEANRRELQSKKDGTRQRIKYEKIAGYVFVRFNITIL
;
A
#
# COMPACT_ATOMS: atom_id res chain seq x y z
N MET A 1 49.87 21.73 30.34
CA MET A 1 48.82 21.71 31.38
C MET A 1 49.36 22.53 32.53
N SER A 2 48.71 23.65 32.87
CA SER A 2 49.14 24.52 33.97
C SER A 2 48.64 23.93 35.29
N ASP A 3 49.47 23.14 35.96
CA ASP A 3 49.21 22.73 37.35
C ASP A 3 49.41 23.95 38.25
N SER A 4 48.33 24.73 38.41
CA SER A 4 48.26 25.79 39.42
C SER A 4 48.04 25.12 40.78
N THR A 5 49.12 24.89 41.51
CA THR A 5 49.09 24.53 42.93
C THR A 5 48.63 25.75 43.73
N LYS A 6 47.30 25.92 43.84
CA LYS A 6 46.70 26.95 44.70
C LYS A 6 47.19 26.79 46.14
N CYS A 7 47.47 27.91 46.80
CA CYS A 7 47.94 27.93 48.18
C CYS A 7 46.81 27.49 49.14
N ILE A 8 47.13 26.87 50.29
CA ILE A 8 46.12 26.35 51.24
C ILE A 8 45.17 27.46 51.72
N TYR A 9 45.70 28.67 51.96
CA TYR A 9 44.89 29.84 52.32
C TYR A 9 43.87 30.21 51.22
N GLU A 10 44.26 30.10 49.94
CA GLU A 10 43.38 30.35 48.79
C GLU A 10 42.32 29.25 48.63
N ILE A 11 42.64 28.01 49.01
CA ILE A 11 41.71 26.88 48.96
C ILE A 11 40.65 27.02 50.06
N LEU A 12 41.04 27.45 51.25
CA LEU A 12 40.14 27.66 52.40
C LEU A 12 39.42 29.02 52.37
N GLY A 13 39.84 29.93 51.48
CA GLY A 13 39.24 31.27 51.34
C GLY A 13 39.59 32.23 52.49
N VAL A 14 40.72 32.03 53.16
CA VAL A 14 41.20 32.82 54.30
C VAL A 14 42.43 33.64 53.93
N SER A 15 42.70 34.70 54.69
CA SER A 15 43.92 35.51 54.53
C SER A 15 45.18 34.69 54.86
N LYS A 16 46.32 35.05 54.26
CA LYS A 16 47.64 34.47 54.65
C LYS A 16 48.06 34.86 56.06
N GLU A 17 47.43 35.89 56.63
CA GLU A 17 47.64 36.43 57.97
C GLU A 17 46.56 35.96 58.97
N ALA A 18 45.66 35.07 58.54
CA ALA A 18 44.59 34.55 59.40
C ALA A 18 45.15 33.81 60.61
N GLU A 19 44.50 33.98 61.77
CA GLU A 19 44.86 33.26 62.99
C GLU A 19 44.45 31.77 62.90
N GLU A 20 45.06 30.94 63.74
CA GLU A 20 44.93 29.48 63.66
C GLU A 20 43.48 29.01 63.89
N ASP A 21 42.72 29.71 64.72
CA ASP A 21 41.30 29.50 64.97
C ASP A 21 40.42 29.85 63.76
N GLU A 22 40.75 30.92 63.02
CA GLU A 22 40.08 31.28 61.76
C GLU A 22 40.32 30.23 60.67
N ILE A 23 41.56 29.73 60.57
CA ILE A 23 41.93 28.66 59.63
C ILE A 23 41.18 27.36 59.97
N GLN A 24 41.12 27.01 61.26
CA GLN A 24 40.42 25.82 61.74
C GLN A 24 38.91 25.91 61.50
N ALA A 25 38.31 27.08 61.73
CA ALA A 25 36.90 27.33 61.46
C ALA A 25 36.58 27.20 59.95
N ALA A 26 37.43 27.76 59.08
CA ALA A 26 37.26 27.66 57.63
C ALA A 26 37.41 26.22 57.11
N PHE A 27 38.32 25.44 57.68
CA PHE A 27 38.48 24.02 57.35
C PHE A 27 37.27 23.19 57.76
N GLU A 28 36.77 23.35 58.99
CA GLU A 28 35.58 22.62 59.46
C GLU A 28 34.32 23.04 58.70
N ALA A 29 34.18 24.32 58.33
CA ALA A 29 33.10 24.79 57.46
C ALA A 29 33.17 24.15 56.06
N SER A 30 34.38 24.05 55.48
CA SER A 30 34.61 23.42 54.18
C SER A 30 34.31 21.91 54.21
N LYS A 31 34.69 21.24 55.29
CA LYS A 31 34.41 19.81 55.53
C LYS A 31 32.92 19.55 55.68
N GLN A 32 32.20 20.37 56.45
CA GLN A 32 30.74 20.27 56.55
C GLN A 32 30.05 20.54 55.21
N ALA A 33 30.51 21.53 54.44
CA ALA A 33 29.99 21.80 53.11
C ALA A 33 30.22 20.62 52.14
N PHE A 34 31.39 19.99 52.19
CA PHE A 34 31.73 18.81 51.40
C PHE A 34 30.86 17.61 51.77
N GLU A 35 30.68 17.32 53.06
CA GLU A 35 29.81 16.21 53.51
C GLU A 35 28.33 16.46 53.18
N ALA A 36 27.83 17.70 53.34
CA ALA A 36 26.49 18.08 52.89
C ALA A 36 26.33 17.98 51.36
N SER A 37 27.41 18.17 50.60
CA SER A 37 27.40 18.03 49.14
C SER A 37 27.27 16.57 48.69
N LYS A 38 27.84 15.58 49.41
CA LYS A 38 27.67 14.15 49.10
C LYS A 38 26.20 13.74 49.14
N THR A 39 25.47 14.22 50.15
CA THR A 39 24.03 13.94 50.30
C THR A 39 23.22 14.56 49.17
N LYS A 40 23.57 15.81 48.77
CA LYS A 40 22.94 16.51 47.64
C LYS A 40 23.26 15.86 46.29
N ARG A 41 24.49 15.35 46.10
CA ARG A 41 24.93 14.65 44.88
C ARG A 41 24.19 13.32 44.70
N GLY A 42 24.05 12.53 45.77
CA GLY A 42 23.25 11.30 45.74
C GLY A 42 21.75 11.53 45.51
N ALA A 43 21.21 12.69 45.90
CA ALA A 43 19.83 13.07 45.57
C ALA A 43 19.69 13.44 44.07
N TYR A 44 20.64 14.20 43.54
CA TYR A 44 20.69 14.58 42.12
C TYR A 44 20.83 13.36 41.20
N ASP A 45 21.76 12.44 41.50
CA ASP A 45 21.95 11.22 40.70
C ASP A 45 20.71 10.32 40.71
N ARG A 46 20.03 10.22 41.87
CA ARG A 46 18.74 9.51 41.98
C ARG A 46 17.62 10.17 41.19
N GLN A 47 17.57 11.51 41.14
CA GLN A 47 16.60 12.22 40.32
C GLN A 47 16.86 11.99 38.83
N LYS A 48 18.11 12.11 38.39
CA LYS A 48 18.52 11.88 37.01
C LYS A 48 18.26 10.44 36.56
N ALA A 49 18.50 9.46 37.43
CA ALA A 49 18.16 8.06 37.15
C ALA A 49 16.64 7.85 36.96
N LYS A 50 15.81 8.48 37.78
CA LYS A 50 14.34 8.43 37.64
C LYS A 50 13.85 9.11 36.36
N GLU A 51 14.48 10.21 35.94
CA GLU A 51 14.17 10.87 34.67
C GLU A 51 14.54 9.98 33.48
N ASN A 52 15.74 9.39 33.49
CA ASN A 52 16.17 8.44 32.46
C ASN A 52 15.25 7.22 32.40
N GLU A 53 14.81 6.69 33.55
CA GLU A 53 13.87 5.56 33.61
C GLU A 53 12.51 5.92 32.97
N LYS A 54 12.00 7.13 33.23
CA LYS A 54 10.77 7.63 32.59
C LYS A 54 10.93 7.77 31.07
N GLU A 55 12.08 8.29 30.61
CA GLU A 55 12.37 8.44 29.19
C GLU A 55 12.47 7.07 28.49
N LEU A 56 13.13 6.09 29.13
CA LEU A 56 13.20 4.73 28.64
C LEU A 56 11.83 4.07 28.55
N LYS A 57 10.98 4.23 29.58
CA LYS A 57 9.58 3.73 29.55
C LYS A 57 8.78 4.32 28.40
N LEU A 58 8.92 5.61 28.12
CA LEU A 58 8.26 6.26 26.98
C LEU A 58 8.76 5.71 25.64
N LYS A 59 10.08 5.49 25.49
CA LYS A 59 10.66 4.88 24.27
C LYS A 59 10.17 3.45 24.07
N ILE A 60 10.12 2.64 25.13
CA ILE A 60 9.60 1.27 25.09
C ILE A 60 8.14 1.27 24.63
N GLN A 61 7.28 2.10 25.24
CA GLN A 61 5.87 2.18 24.83
C GLN A 61 5.68 2.59 23.37
N LYS A 62 6.51 3.52 22.87
CA LYS A 62 6.46 3.94 21.47
C LYS A 62 6.84 2.79 20.54
N LEU A 63 7.93 2.08 20.85
CA LEU A 63 8.38 0.92 20.08
C LEU A 63 7.37 -0.22 20.12
N GLU A 64 6.73 -0.50 21.27
CA GLU A 64 5.67 -1.51 21.39
C GLU A 64 4.47 -1.19 20.49
N LYS A 65 4.05 0.08 20.43
CA LYS A 65 2.97 0.51 19.51
C LYS A 65 3.37 0.36 18.05
N GLU A 66 4.59 0.76 17.68
CA GLU A 66 5.09 0.59 16.31
C GLU A 66 5.18 -0.90 15.91
N LEU A 67 5.63 -1.76 16.83
CA LEU A 67 5.75 -3.20 16.62
C LEU A 67 4.38 -3.89 16.51
N ALA A 68 3.41 -3.47 17.33
CA ALA A 68 2.02 -3.92 17.21
C ALA A 68 1.40 -3.52 15.86
N ASN A 69 1.63 -2.28 15.41
CA ASN A 69 1.14 -1.83 14.10
C ASN A 69 1.75 -2.63 12.95
N LYS A 70 3.06 -2.91 12.98
CA LYS A 70 3.72 -3.74 11.97
C LYS A 70 3.16 -5.17 11.94
N LYS A 71 2.96 -5.80 13.10
CA LYS A 71 2.36 -7.14 13.18
C LYS A 71 0.94 -7.19 12.60
N ASN A 72 0.15 -6.14 12.83
CA ASN A 72 -1.19 -6.05 12.25
C ASN A 72 -1.13 -5.89 10.73
N GLN A 73 -0.19 -5.08 10.21
CA GLN A 73 0.03 -4.94 8.76
C GLN A 73 0.49 -6.25 8.12
N GLU A 74 1.45 -6.95 8.70
CA GLU A 74 1.92 -8.26 8.22
C GLU A 74 0.77 -9.27 8.16
N LYS A 75 -0.07 -9.32 9.20
CA LYS A 75 -1.24 -10.21 9.23
C LYS A 75 -2.26 -9.87 8.14
N GLU A 76 -2.53 -8.58 7.91
CA GLU A 76 -3.43 -8.13 6.84
C GLU A 76 -2.88 -8.47 5.44
N GLU A 77 -1.56 -8.42 5.25
CA GLU A 77 -0.91 -8.82 4.00
C GLU A 77 -0.97 -10.34 3.79
N ASP A 78 -0.69 -11.13 4.83
CA ASP A 78 -0.80 -12.60 4.78
C ASP A 78 -2.23 -13.06 4.46
N ASP A 79 -3.23 -12.45 5.11
CA ASP A 79 -4.65 -12.76 4.86
C ASP A 79 -5.05 -12.41 3.42
N LYS A 80 -4.60 -11.25 2.89
CA LYS A 80 -4.86 -10.86 1.49
C LYS A 80 -4.17 -11.79 0.49
N CYS A 81 -2.93 -12.22 0.78
CA CYS A 81 -2.19 -13.13 -0.07
C CYS A 81 -2.92 -14.48 -0.18
N ASN A 82 -3.39 -15.01 0.96
CA ASN A 82 -4.17 -16.24 1.00
C ASN A 82 -5.49 -16.13 0.21
N GLU A 83 -6.21 -15.03 0.35
CA GLU A 83 -7.46 -14.82 -0.42
C GLU A 83 -7.19 -14.65 -1.92
N LEU A 84 -6.12 -13.95 -2.31
CA LEU A 84 -5.72 -13.80 -3.71
C LEU A 84 -5.40 -15.17 -4.35
N GLU A 85 -4.64 -16.01 -3.66
CA GLU A 85 -4.30 -17.35 -4.16
C GLU A 85 -5.54 -18.24 -4.32
N LYS A 86 -6.46 -18.23 -3.34
CA LYS A 86 -7.74 -18.96 -3.44
C LYS A 86 -8.56 -18.49 -4.63
N LEU A 87 -8.71 -17.18 -4.82
CA LEU A 87 -9.46 -16.61 -5.94
C LEU A 87 -8.82 -16.99 -7.29
N LYS A 88 -7.49 -17.00 -7.38
CA LYS A 88 -6.78 -17.45 -8.59
C LYS A 88 -7.00 -18.92 -8.88
N MET A 89 -6.98 -19.77 -7.86
CA MET A 89 -7.25 -21.20 -8.03
C MET A 89 -8.69 -21.48 -8.44
N GLU A 90 -9.66 -20.75 -7.86
CA GLU A 90 -11.08 -20.89 -8.21
C GLU A 90 -11.36 -20.44 -9.65
N MET A 91 -10.83 -19.27 -10.02
CA MET A 91 -11.16 -18.62 -11.29
C MET A 91 -10.34 -19.18 -12.45
N GLY A 92 -9.06 -19.43 -12.22
CA GLY A 92 -8.10 -19.71 -13.28
C GLY A 92 -8.06 -18.64 -14.37
N GLU A 93 -7.41 -18.95 -15.49
CA GLU A 93 -7.34 -18.02 -16.62
C GLU A 93 -8.70 -17.79 -17.29
N ILE A 94 -9.51 -18.86 -17.36
CA ILE A 94 -10.85 -18.86 -17.96
C ILE A 94 -11.78 -17.88 -17.23
N GLY A 95 -11.76 -17.89 -15.89
CA GLY A 95 -12.57 -17.00 -15.06
C GLY A 95 -12.05 -15.56 -15.03
N GLY A 96 -10.92 -15.26 -15.66
CA GLY A 96 -10.43 -13.89 -15.82
C GLY A 96 -9.20 -13.53 -15.00
N ALA A 97 -8.57 -14.47 -14.29
CA ALA A 97 -7.27 -14.22 -13.65
C ALA A 97 -6.14 -14.27 -14.68
N GLY A 98 -5.18 -13.36 -14.62
CA GLY A 98 -4.09 -13.33 -15.59
C GLY A 98 -4.54 -12.93 -17.00
N HIS A 99 -3.74 -13.28 -18.00
CA HIS A 99 -4.07 -13.09 -19.41
C HIS A 99 -4.47 -14.41 -20.03
N PHE A 100 -5.40 -14.37 -20.98
CA PHE A 100 -5.88 -15.55 -21.69
C PHE A 100 -5.71 -15.38 -23.19
N TRP A 101 -5.23 -16.44 -23.85
CA TRP A 101 -4.96 -16.49 -25.30
C TRP A 101 -5.46 -17.78 -25.94
N GLY A 102 -6.35 -18.51 -25.26
CA GLY A 102 -6.93 -19.75 -25.77
C GLY A 102 -8.15 -19.49 -26.66
N ASP A 103 -8.83 -20.59 -26.98
CA ASP A 103 -9.99 -20.64 -27.89
C ASP A 103 -11.24 -20.02 -27.26
N ASP A 104 -11.54 -18.78 -27.65
CA ASP A 104 -12.64 -17.96 -27.14
C ASP A 104 -13.89 -17.99 -28.04
N LYS A 105 -14.08 -19.00 -28.89
CA LYS A 105 -15.36 -19.18 -29.58
C LYS A 105 -16.50 -19.53 -28.60
N GLU A 106 -17.73 -19.63 -29.10
CA GLU A 106 -18.87 -20.02 -28.25
C GLU A 106 -18.69 -21.43 -27.68
N ILE A 107 -19.20 -21.67 -26.48
CA ILE A 107 -19.12 -23.00 -25.85
C ILE A 107 -19.86 -24.05 -26.69
N CYS A 108 -21.00 -23.70 -27.29
CA CYS A 108 -21.74 -24.59 -28.18
C CYS A 108 -20.95 -24.96 -29.45
N GLU A 109 -19.98 -24.14 -29.84
CA GLU A 109 -19.08 -24.35 -30.98
C GLU A 109 -17.73 -24.97 -30.58
N GLY A 110 -17.58 -25.32 -29.29
CA GLY A 110 -16.39 -25.98 -28.73
C GLY A 110 -15.37 -25.05 -28.07
N GLY A 111 -15.74 -23.79 -27.79
CA GLY A 111 -14.93 -22.85 -27.04
C GLY A 111 -14.83 -23.20 -25.56
N VAL A 112 -13.83 -22.65 -24.87
CA VAL A 112 -13.55 -23.04 -23.47
C VAL A 112 -14.21 -22.13 -22.43
N ARG A 113 -14.83 -21.02 -22.85
CA ARG A 113 -15.53 -20.09 -21.95
C ARG A 113 -16.52 -19.16 -22.64
N ASP A 114 -17.47 -18.69 -21.84
CA ASP A 114 -18.51 -17.75 -22.25
C ASP A 114 -18.11 -16.28 -22.03
N GLU A 115 -18.96 -15.36 -22.50
CA GLU A 115 -18.84 -13.94 -22.12
C GLU A 115 -19.00 -13.71 -20.61
N MET A 116 -18.44 -12.58 -20.16
CA MET A 116 -18.52 -12.16 -18.76
C MET A 116 -19.91 -11.60 -18.45
N GLY A 117 -20.54 -12.11 -17.37
CA GLY A 117 -21.73 -11.54 -16.75
C GLY A 117 -21.40 -10.75 -15.48
N ASP A 118 -22.45 -10.31 -14.78
CA ASP A 118 -22.30 -9.49 -13.57
C ASP A 118 -21.51 -10.19 -12.46
N GLU A 119 -21.74 -11.49 -12.25
CA GLU A 119 -21.09 -12.25 -11.17
C GLU A 119 -19.61 -12.53 -11.49
N GLU A 120 -19.28 -12.88 -12.73
CA GLU A 120 -17.89 -13.06 -13.16
C GLU A 120 -17.12 -11.74 -13.03
N LEU A 121 -17.72 -10.62 -13.43
CA LEU A 121 -17.12 -9.30 -13.27
C LEU A 121 -16.90 -8.95 -11.79
N LYS A 122 -17.84 -9.24 -10.89
CA LYS A 122 -17.63 -9.04 -9.45
C LYS A 122 -16.42 -9.82 -8.95
N LYS A 123 -16.24 -11.08 -9.37
CA LYS A 123 -15.06 -11.88 -9.00
C LYS A 123 -13.76 -11.29 -9.56
N VAL A 124 -13.75 -10.81 -10.80
CA VAL A 124 -12.59 -10.10 -11.37
C VAL A 124 -12.26 -8.82 -10.59
N LEU A 125 -13.27 -8.05 -10.19
CA LEU A 125 -13.07 -6.86 -9.35
C LEU A 125 -12.50 -7.23 -7.96
N ARG A 126 -12.89 -8.36 -7.38
CA ARG A 126 -12.28 -8.89 -6.14
C ARG A 126 -10.82 -9.29 -6.34
N LEU A 127 -10.46 -9.90 -7.47
CA LEU A 127 -9.05 -10.18 -7.82
C LEU A 127 -8.23 -8.89 -7.83
N LEU A 128 -8.73 -7.84 -8.49
CA LEU A 128 -8.07 -6.53 -8.53
C LEU A 128 -7.97 -5.90 -7.12
N ALA A 129 -9.01 -6.00 -6.30
CA ALA A 129 -9.00 -5.52 -4.92
C ALA A 129 -8.01 -6.27 -4.02
N ALA A 130 -7.81 -7.57 -4.28
CA ALA A 130 -6.83 -8.41 -3.61
C ALA A 130 -5.39 -8.20 -4.13
N GLY A 131 -5.20 -7.34 -5.13
CA GLY A 131 -3.88 -6.95 -5.64
C GLY A 131 -3.46 -7.63 -6.95
N GLU A 132 -4.35 -8.38 -7.62
CA GLU A 132 -4.06 -8.89 -8.95
C GLU A 132 -3.84 -7.75 -9.93
N LYS A 133 -2.81 -7.85 -10.77
CA LYS A 133 -2.46 -6.81 -11.74
C LYS A 133 -2.86 -7.19 -13.16
N LYS A 134 -3.03 -8.49 -13.44
CA LYS A 134 -3.39 -9.00 -14.76
C LYS A 134 -4.73 -9.70 -14.69
N VAL A 135 -5.66 -9.23 -15.50
CA VAL A 135 -6.97 -9.84 -15.63
C VAL A 135 -7.35 -9.89 -17.09
N ASN A 136 -8.30 -10.75 -17.43
CA ASN A 136 -8.78 -10.84 -18.79
C ASN A 136 -10.30 -10.96 -18.83
N LEU A 137 -10.88 -10.42 -19.89
CA LEU A 137 -12.32 -10.24 -20.04
C LEU A 137 -12.73 -10.63 -21.45
N LYS A 138 -13.92 -11.22 -21.60
CA LYS A 138 -14.58 -11.52 -22.88
C LYS A 138 -15.99 -10.92 -22.82
N PHE A 139 -16.41 -10.21 -23.86
CA PHE A 139 -17.74 -9.62 -23.97
C PHE A 139 -18.36 -9.90 -25.35
N CYS A 140 -19.69 -10.06 -25.38
CA CYS A 140 -20.49 -9.98 -26.61
C CYS A 140 -20.66 -8.52 -27.05
N ASP A 141 -20.74 -8.29 -28.35
CA ASP A 141 -21.07 -6.98 -28.94
C ASP A 141 -22.51 -6.51 -28.68
N CYS A 142 -23.32 -7.35 -28.07
CA CYS A 142 -24.65 -7.02 -27.61
C CYS A 142 -24.67 -6.46 -26.16
N GLN A 143 -23.56 -6.52 -25.43
CA GLN A 143 -23.54 -6.24 -23.98
C GLN A 143 -23.28 -4.77 -23.63
N ASN A 144 -23.95 -4.33 -22.56
CA ASN A 144 -23.61 -3.14 -21.80
C ASN A 144 -23.65 -3.48 -20.32
N LEU A 145 -22.50 -3.41 -19.65
CA LEU A 145 -22.37 -3.83 -18.26
C LEU A 145 -21.75 -2.72 -17.42
N LYS A 146 -22.20 -2.61 -16.18
CA LYS A 146 -21.62 -1.69 -15.20
C LYS A 146 -21.71 -2.30 -13.81
N VAL A 147 -20.56 -2.76 -13.32
CA VAL A 147 -20.47 -3.51 -12.07
C VAL A 147 -19.54 -2.78 -11.12
N ALA A 148 -19.90 -2.74 -9.84
CA ALA A 148 -19.06 -2.24 -8.77
C ALA A 148 -18.95 -3.30 -7.66
N GLU A 149 -17.74 -3.57 -7.22
CA GLU A 149 -17.44 -4.57 -6.19
C GLU A 149 -16.08 -4.26 -5.55
N ALA A 150 -15.96 -4.49 -4.24
CA ALA A 150 -14.70 -4.35 -3.50
C ALA A 150 -13.96 -3.01 -3.70
N GLY A 151 -14.68 -1.92 -3.96
CA GLY A 151 -14.09 -0.59 -4.19
C GLY A 151 -13.58 -0.34 -5.60
N TRP A 152 -13.79 -1.29 -6.51
CA TRP A 152 -13.55 -1.14 -7.93
C TRP A 152 -14.86 -1.01 -8.70
N THR A 153 -14.78 -0.45 -9.91
CA THR A 153 -15.90 -0.37 -10.84
C THR A 153 -15.41 -0.61 -12.24
N ILE A 154 -16.10 -1.47 -12.97
CA ILE A 154 -15.90 -1.71 -14.39
C ILE A 154 -17.16 -1.32 -15.16
N GLN A 155 -16.98 -0.75 -16.34
CA GLN A 155 -18.07 -0.51 -17.27
C GLN A 155 -17.63 -0.91 -18.67
N PHE A 156 -18.42 -1.75 -19.32
CA PHE A 156 -18.29 -2.08 -20.73
C PHE A 156 -19.46 -1.47 -21.48
N LYS A 157 -19.17 -0.85 -22.63
CA LYS A 157 -20.17 -0.34 -23.56
C LYS A 157 -19.83 -0.84 -24.96
N THR A 158 -20.82 -1.37 -25.64
CA THR A 158 -20.68 -1.86 -27.02
C THR A 158 -20.58 -0.72 -28.04
N TYR A 159 -20.10 -1.05 -29.24
CA TYR A 159 -20.20 -0.22 -30.44
C TYR A 159 -21.60 -0.30 -31.08
N GLU A 160 -22.34 -1.39 -30.93
CA GLU A 160 -23.57 -1.66 -31.69
C GLU A 160 -24.69 -0.67 -31.36
N GLU A 161 -25.24 0.01 -32.38
CA GLU A 161 -26.18 1.12 -32.19
C GLU A 161 -27.52 0.67 -31.62
N ASP A 162 -27.99 -0.51 -32.03
CA ASP A 162 -29.22 -1.12 -31.52
C ASP A 162 -29.16 -1.42 -30.01
N TYR A 163 -27.95 -1.54 -29.47
CA TYR A 163 -27.69 -1.71 -28.04
C TYR A 163 -27.14 -0.42 -27.38
N GLY A 164 -27.34 0.74 -28.00
CA GLY A 164 -26.97 2.05 -27.44
C GLY A 164 -25.48 2.41 -27.59
N GLY A 165 -24.77 1.72 -28.47
CA GLY A 165 -23.41 2.03 -28.91
C GLY A 165 -23.30 3.30 -29.75
N ASP A 166 -22.14 3.49 -30.40
CA ASP A 166 -21.86 4.65 -31.25
C ASP A 166 -21.49 4.29 -32.70
N GLY A 167 -21.69 3.03 -33.08
CA GLY A 167 -21.39 2.47 -34.38
C GLY A 167 -19.90 2.20 -34.64
N GLN A 168 -18.99 2.58 -33.74
CA GLN A 168 -17.56 2.57 -34.05
C GLN A 168 -16.67 1.92 -32.97
N TYR A 169 -16.93 2.16 -31.68
CA TYR A 169 -16.00 1.78 -30.63
C TYR A 169 -16.64 0.93 -29.53
N PHE A 170 -15.93 -0.13 -29.14
CA PHE A 170 -16.08 -0.66 -27.80
C PHE A 170 -15.39 0.26 -26.80
N TYR A 171 -16.03 0.43 -25.65
CA TYR A 171 -15.49 1.21 -24.55
C TYR A 171 -15.39 0.38 -23.29
N LEU A 172 -14.24 0.48 -22.63
CA LEU A 172 -14.03 -0.13 -21.32
C LEU A 172 -13.52 0.93 -20.35
N TRP A 173 -14.23 1.13 -19.25
CA TRP A 173 -13.81 1.94 -18.13
C TRP A 173 -13.45 1.06 -16.94
N LEU A 174 -12.38 1.45 -16.25
CA LEU A 174 -12.00 0.89 -14.96
C LEU A 174 -11.76 2.03 -13.97
N SER A 175 -12.21 1.84 -12.73
CA SER A 175 -12.07 2.80 -11.65
C SER A 175 -11.84 2.09 -10.32
N ASN A 176 -11.13 2.75 -9.41
CA ASN A 176 -11.00 2.36 -8.01
C ASN A 176 -11.25 3.57 -7.10
N LYS A 177 -11.23 3.38 -5.77
CA LYS A 177 -11.42 4.46 -4.78
C LYS A 177 -10.40 5.60 -4.86
N GLU A 178 -9.26 5.38 -5.52
CA GLU A 178 -8.14 6.34 -5.64
C GLU A 178 -8.21 7.22 -6.90
N GLY A 179 -9.32 7.16 -7.66
CA GLY A 179 -9.49 7.98 -8.86
C GLY A 179 -9.07 7.31 -10.16
N GLY A 180 -9.00 5.97 -10.17
CA GLY A 180 -8.82 5.14 -11.35
C GLY A 180 -7.36 4.75 -11.60
N ALA A 181 -7.08 3.44 -11.52
CA ALA A 181 -5.76 2.90 -11.82
C ALA A 181 -5.50 2.92 -13.33
N LYS A 182 -4.36 3.51 -13.73
CA LYS A 182 -3.93 3.45 -15.14
C LYS A 182 -3.74 1.98 -15.50
N PHE A 183 -4.18 1.63 -16.70
CA PHE A 183 -4.01 0.29 -17.24
C PHE A 183 -3.67 0.33 -18.72
N LYS A 184 -3.10 -0.76 -19.20
CA LYS A 184 -3.02 -1.08 -20.62
C LYS A 184 -3.81 -2.35 -20.90
N ALA A 185 -4.25 -2.52 -22.13
CA ALA A 185 -4.93 -3.73 -22.55
C ALA A 185 -4.46 -4.18 -23.93
N THR A 186 -4.38 -5.48 -24.16
CA THR A 186 -4.39 -6.03 -25.51
C THR A 186 -5.81 -6.47 -25.83
N ALA A 187 -6.44 -5.80 -26.80
CA ALA A 187 -7.80 -6.06 -27.24
C ALA A 187 -7.79 -6.81 -28.57
N GLN A 188 -8.76 -7.69 -28.81
CA GLN A 188 -8.94 -8.38 -30.09
C GLN A 188 -10.39 -8.84 -30.27
N GLU A 189 -10.83 -8.86 -31.53
CA GLU A 189 -12.12 -9.41 -31.95
C GLU A 189 -11.99 -10.93 -32.14
N ILE A 190 -13.02 -11.68 -31.76
CA ILE A 190 -13.05 -13.14 -31.85
C ILE A 190 -14.35 -13.60 -32.53
N ASN A 191 -14.21 -14.41 -33.58
CA ASN A 191 -15.33 -15.03 -34.26
C ASN A 191 -16.01 -16.08 -33.36
N SER A 192 -17.32 -15.99 -33.19
CA SER A 192 -18.11 -16.87 -32.32
C SER A 192 -18.12 -18.33 -32.77
N TRP A 193 -17.98 -18.62 -34.07
CA TRP A 193 -17.99 -19.98 -34.62
C TRP A 193 -16.61 -20.59 -34.77
N SER A 194 -15.67 -19.86 -35.38
CA SER A 194 -14.35 -20.40 -35.70
C SER A 194 -13.30 -20.19 -34.62
N GLY A 195 -13.52 -19.23 -33.71
CA GLY A 195 -12.50 -18.76 -32.78
C GLY A 195 -11.40 -17.92 -33.43
N GLU A 196 -11.55 -17.57 -34.72
CA GLU A 196 -10.60 -16.73 -35.44
C GLU A 196 -10.46 -15.37 -34.75
N GLU A 197 -9.21 -14.95 -34.56
CA GLU A 197 -8.88 -13.69 -33.88
C GLU A 197 -8.48 -12.64 -34.92
N ALA A 198 -9.04 -11.44 -34.79
CA ALA A 198 -8.73 -10.32 -35.68
C ALA A 198 -8.54 -9.01 -34.92
N ASN A 199 -7.95 -8.03 -35.61
CA ASN A 199 -7.79 -6.65 -35.14
C ASN A 199 -7.11 -6.54 -33.75
N ARG A 200 -6.07 -7.35 -33.49
CA ARG A 200 -5.33 -7.26 -32.23
C ARG A 200 -4.68 -5.87 -32.07
N ARG A 201 -4.98 -5.18 -30.97
CA ARG A 201 -4.44 -3.85 -30.64
C ARG A 201 -3.93 -3.76 -29.22
N GLU A 202 -2.79 -3.11 -29.03
CA GLU A 202 -2.36 -2.64 -27.71
C GLU A 202 -2.91 -1.25 -27.44
N LEU A 203 -3.58 -1.09 -26.31
CA LEU A 203 -4.28 0.13 -25.92
C LEU A 203 -3.76 0.59 -24.57
N GLN A 204 -3.56 1.90 -24.43
CA GLN A 204 -3.33 2.54 -23.14
C GLN A 204 -4.56 3.30 -22.71
N SER A 205 -4.93 3.15 -21.45
CA SER A 205 -6.03 3.90 -20.87
C SER A 205 -5.73 5.39 -20.81
N LYS A 206 -6.78 6.19 -21.02
CA LYS A 206 -6.78 7.64 -20.88
C LYS A 206 -7.72 8.04 -19.76
N LYS A 207 -7.34 9.08 -19.02
CA LYS A 207 -8.18 9.62 -17.95
C LYS A 207 -9.49 10.16 -18.55
N ASP A 208 -10.61 9.78 -17.94
CA ASP A 208 -11.96 10.19 -18.30
C ASP A 208 -12.70 10.53 -17.01
N GLY A 209 -12.65 11.80 -16.60
CA GLY A 209 -13.11 12.24 -15.29
C GLY A 209 -12.34 11.57 -14.14
N THR A 210 -13.04 10.78 -13.32
CA THR A 210 -12.50 10.02 -12.19
C THR A 210 -12.13 8.58 -12.55
N ARG A 211 -12.22 8.21 -13.83
CA ARG A 211 -12.00 6.85 -14.33
C ARG A 211 -10.87 6.82 -15.36
N GLN A 212 -10.44 5.61 -15.68
CA GLN A 212 -9.55 5.34 -16.81
C GLN A 212 -10.36 4.61 -17.88
N ARG A 213 -10.18 4.99 -19.15
CA ARG A 213 -10.93 4.47 -20.29
C ARG A 213 -10.02 4.05 -21.43
N ILE A 214 -10.31 2.91 -22.05
CA ILE A 214 -9.82 2.57 -23.40
C ILE A 214 -10.97 2.63 -24.41
N LYS A 215 -10.62 2.95 -25.65
CA LYS A 215 -11.49 2.83 -26.82
C LYS A 215 -10.88 1.80 -27.76
N TYR A 216 -11.68 0.87 -28.26
CA TYR A 216 -11.25 -0.16 -29.19
C TYR A 216 -12.17 -0.14 -30.41
N GLU A 217 -11.61 0.16 -31.58
CA GLU A 217 -12.37 0.32 -32.82
C GLU A 217 -12.80 -1.03 -33.38
N LYS A 218 -14.07 -1.13 -33.78
CA LYS A 218 -14.61 -2.31 -34.45
C LYS A 218 -14.15 -2.35 -35.91
N ILE A 219 -13.55 -3.45 -36.35
CA ILE A 219 -13.09 -3.60 -37.74
C ILE A 219 -13.53 -4.93 -38.36
N ALA A 220 -13.39 -6.05 -37.66
CA ALA A 220 -13.49 -7.39 -38.29
C ALA A 220 -14.92 -7.93 -38.42
N GLY A 221 -15.92 -7.29 -37.81
CA GLY A 221 -17.31 -7.78 -37.86
C GLY A 221 -17.59 -8.99 -36.95
N TYR A 222 -16.67 -9.41 -36.08
CA TYR A 222 -16.92 -10.51 -35.14
C TYR A 222 -17.72 -10.10 -33.89
N VAL A 223 -18.40 -11.10 -33.31
CA VAL A 223 -19.36 -10.95 -32.19
C VAL A 223 -18.67 -10.71 -30.86
N PHE A 224 -17.53 -11.35 -30.59
CA PHE A 224 -16.85 -11.21 -29.30
C PHE A 224 -15.67 -10.25 -29.35
N VAL A 225 -15.40 -9.65 -28.19
CA VAL A 225 -14.17 -8.91 -27.93
C VAL A 225 -13.53 -9.41 -26.64
N ARG A 226 -12.21 -9.69 -26.71
CA ARG A 226 -11.38 -10.02 -25.55
C ARG A 226 -10.49 -8.85 -25.18
N PHE A 227 -10.36 -8.59 -23.87
CA PHE A 227 -9.41 -7.65 -23.31
C PHE A 227 -8.48 -8.36 -22.32
N ASN A 228 -7.18 -8.39 -22.61
CA ASN A 228 -6.14 -8.79 -21.66
C ASN A 228 -5.55 -7.53 -21.01
N ILE A 229 -5.90 -7.28 -19.75
CA ILE A 229 -5.64 -6.02 -19.03
C ILE A 229 -4.44 -6.18 -18.09
N THR A 230 -3.62 -5.13 -18.00
CA THR A 230 -2.57 -4.99 -17.00
C THR A 230 -2.68 -3.63 -16.32
N ILE A 231 -2.85 -3.64 -15.00
CA ILE A 231 -2.79 -2.45 -14.14
C ILE A 231 -1.33 -1.98 -14.02
N LEU A 232 -1.11 -0.66 -14.17
CA LEU A 232 0.20 0.00 -14.21
C LEU A 232 0.59 0.61 -12.86
#